data_AF-A0A7J6RAZ8-F1
#
_entry.id   AF-A0A7J6RAZ8-F1
#
_cell.length_a   1.000
_cell.length_b   1.000
_cell.length_c   1.000
_cell.angle_alpha   90.00
_cell.angle_beta   90.00
_cell.angle_gamma   90.00
#
_symmetry.space_group_name_H-M   'P 1'
#
loop_
_entity.id
_entity.type
_entity.pdbx_description
1 polymer ?
#
loop_
_entity_poly.entity_id
_entity_poly.type
_entity_poly.pdbx_seq_one_letter_code
_entity_poly.pdbx_strand_id
1 'polypeptide(L)'
;MATSEAPTVLSMGGFPFTPLEILEIGVLMILALPFIVIGIAASCIVHLLQYPLRDLGYTQKLTPVRASRSEYAVVTGASKGLGRDVALKLARDGWSLVIAARNPDLLADLKRSIEDLYGRDCKVIPVACDLGSDDGRRTLENVVKDLPITLVVLNAGCAYTRDLVNVSEQNMRDMLGINVEQQTYLSRYFLTQHFVPGGRGRLCIVSSIVAYSLGSANSLYFSAKSYLSQFGRSLAHECRSLGCGVLTIQPGAMADTNFSSAGDCEDSAIFKLPGAQMSSVDVAEELVRRLQADGTKPGLILAERARLERTLPVDRSLIRVT
;
A
#
# COMPACT_ATOMS: atom_id res chain seq x y z
N MET A 1 -17.00 7.49 -82.59
CA MET A 1 -17.57 7.17 -81.27
C MET A 1 -17.00 5.82 -80.85
N ALA A 2 -15.93 5.84 -80.05
CA ALA A 2 -15.40 4.65 -79.39
C ALA A 2 -15.00 5.11 -77.99
N THR A 3 -15.84 4.80 -77.02
CA THR A 3 -15.64 5.09 -75.60
C THR A 3 -14.67 4.06 -75.04
N SER A 4 -13.50 4.53 -74.65
CA SER A 4 -12.49 3.78 -73.89
C SER A 4 -13.02 3.50 -72.48
N GLU A 5 -13.44 2.26 -72.21
CA GLU A 5 -13.71 1.80 -70.85
C GLU A 5 -12.40 1.74 -70.04
N ALA A 6 -12.33 2.54 -68.97
CA ALA A 6 -11.29 2.43 -67.97
C ALA A 6 -11.56 1.21 -67.07
N PRO A 7 -10.54 0.42 -66.69
CA PRO A 7 -10.75 -0.74 -65.85
C PRO A 7 -11.16 -0.32 -64.43
N THR A 8 -12.31 -0.85 -64.01
CA THR A 8 -12.87 -0.69 -62.66
C THR A 8 -11.94 -1.32 -61.63
N VAL A 9 -11.25 -0.49 -60.84
CA VAL A 9 -10.53 -0.95 -59.65
C VAL A 9 -11.57 -1.20 -58.55
N LEU A 10 -11.83 -2.48 -58.26
CA LEU A 10 -12.65 -2.93 -57.14
C LEU A 10 -12.01 -2.48 -55.82
N SER A 11 -12.55 -1.40 -55.24
CA SER A 11 -12.28 -0.96 -53.87
C SER A 11 -13.00 -1.89 -52.88
N MET A 12 -12.38 -3.01 -52.51
CA MET A 12 -12.68 -3.66 -51.23
C MET A 12 -11.96 -2.89 -50.11
N GLY A 13 -12.69 -2.57 -49.04
CA GLY A 13 -12.29 -1.70 -47.92
C GLY A 13 -10.79 -1.69 -47.62
N GLY A 14 -10.13 -0.60 -48.01
CA GLY A 14 -8.69 -0.49 -48.10
C GLY A 14 -8.02 -0.50 -46.72
N PHE A 15 -7.38 -1.63 -46.39
CA PHE A 15 -6.13 -1.53 -45.66
C PHE A 15 -5.15 -0.74 -46.54
N PRO A 16 -4.38 0.21 -46.00
CA PRO A 16 -3.52 1.10 -46.78
C PRO A 16 -2.29 0.41 -47.38
N PHE A 17 -2.24 -0.92 -47.38
CA PHE A 17 -1.08 -1.72 -47.75
C PHE A 17 -1.40 -2.66 -48.91
N THR A 18 -0.48 -2.72 -49.86
CA THR A 18 -0.42 -3.69 -50.94
C THR A 18 -0.14 -5.11 -50.41
N PRO A 19 -0.48 -6.18 -51.16
CA PRO A 19 -0.15 -7.55 -50.76
C PRO A 19 1.35 -7.78 -50.51
N LEU A 20 2.22 -7.07 -51.22
CA LEU A 20 3.67 -7.15 -51.03
C LEU A 20 4.10 -6.50 -49.71
N GLU A 21 3.55 -5.33 -49.36
CA GLU A 21 3.80 -4.68 -48.07
C GLU A 21 3.30 -5.55 -46.89
N ILE A 22 2.17 -6.24 -47.04
CA ILE A 22 1.67 -7.20 -46.04
C ILE A 22 2.67 -8.35 -45.84
N LEU A 23 3.23 -8.88 -46.93
CA LEU A 23 4.24 -9.94 -46.88
C LEU A 23 5.54 -9.45 -46.22
N GLU A 24 6.01 -8.25 -46.57
CA GLU A 24 7.20 -7.63 -45.97
C GLU A 24 7.03 -7.40 -44.47
N ILE A 25 5.87 -6.87 -44.04
CA ILE A 25 5.52 -6.71 -42.62
C ILE A 25 5.50 -8.08 -41.93
N GLY A 26 4.93 -9.10 -42.57
CA GLY A 26 4.92 -10.47 -42.03
C GLY A 26 6.32 -11.04 -41.82
N VAL A 27 7.22 -10.87 -42.79
CA VAL A 27 8.62 -11.29 -42.69
C VAL A 27 9.35 -10.52 -41.59
N LEU A 28 9.18 -9.20 -41.51
CA LEU A 28 9.76 -8.38 -40.45
C LEU A 28 9.28 -8.79 -39.05
N MET A 29 7.99 -9.09 -38.90
CA MET A 29 7.41 -9.58 -37.65
C MET A 29 8.01 -10.94 -37.23
N ILE A 30 8.18 -11.87 -38.18
CA ILE A 30 8.80 -13.18 -37.93
C ILE A 30 10.27 -13.01 -37.54
N LEU A 31 11.00 -12.12 -38.21
CA LEU A 31 12.41 -11.83 -37.89
C LEU A 31 12.57 -11.10 -36.55
N ALA A 32 11.60 -10.28 -36.14
CA ALA A 32 11.60 -9.57 -34.86
C ALA A 32 11.21 -10.46 -33.67
N LEU A 33 10.40 -11.50 -33.90
CA LEU A 33 9.92 -12.42 -32.87
C LEU A 33 11.03 -12.98 -31.94
N PRO A 34 12.16 -13.51 -32.43
CA PRO A 34 13.22 -13.99 -31.54
C PRO A 34 13.82 -12.88 -30.65
N PHE A 35 13.95 -11.66 -31.16
CA PHE A 35 14.44 -10.53 -30.36
C PHE A 35 13.45 -10.11 -29.28
N ILE A 36 12.15 -10.13 -29.59
CA ILE A 36 11.09 -9.86 -28.61
C ILE A 36 11.11 -10.94 -27.52
N VAL A 37 11.20 -12.22 -27.90
CA VAL A 37 11.26 -13.34 -26.95
C VAL A 37 12.51 -13.25 -26.08
N ILE A 38 13.68 -12.98 -26.66
CA ILE A 38 14.94 -12.77 -25.91
C ILE A 38 14.81 -11.57 -24.98
N GLY A 39 14.22 -10.46 -25.42
CA GLY A 39 14.00 -9.26 -24.61
C GLY A 39 13.07 -9.54 -23.42
N ILE A 40 11.97 -10.26 -23.64
CA ILE A 40 11.06 -10.69 -22.55
C ILE A 40 11.79 -11.63 -21.59
N ALA A 41 12.50 -12.63 -22.11
CA ALA A 41 13.25 -13.58 -21.29
C ALA A 41 14.34 -12.88 -20.46
N ALA A 42 15.10 -11.95 -21.05
CA ALA A 42 16.09 -11.14 -20.35
C ALA A 42 15.45 -10.25 -19.28
N SER A 43 14.31 -9.63 -19.58
CA SER A 43 13.54 -8.84 -18.59
C SER A 43 13.06 -9.72 -17.43
N CYS A 44 12.52 -10.90 -17.72
CA CYS A 44 12.14 -11.88 -16.70
C CYS A 44 13.34 -12.31 -15.86
N ILE A 45 14.50 -12.59 -16.47
CA ILE A 45 15.73 -12.94 -15.76
C ILE A 45 16.17 -11.79 -14.86
N VAL A 46 16.21 -10.55 -15.36
CA VAL A 46 16.57 -9.37 -14.56
C VAL A 46 15.62 -9.22 -13.38
N HIS A 47 14.30 -9.34 -13.58
CA HIS A 47 13.34 -9.29 -12.48
C HIS A 47 13.53 -10.45 -11.49
N LEU A 48 13.70 -11.67 -11.98
CA LEU A 48 13.94 -12.86 -11.17
C LEU A 48 15.25 -12.78 -10.38
N LEU A 49 16.28 -12.13 -10.92
CA LEU A 49 17.56 -11.87 -10.23
C LEU A 49 17.46 -10.67 -9.27
N GLN A 50 16.64 -9.66 -9.60
CA GLN A 50 16.36 -8.53 -8.70
C GLN A 50 15.64 -8.98 -7.43
N TYR A 51 14.77 -9.99 -7.48
CA TYR A 51 14.07 -10.50 -6.28
C TYR A 51 15.03 -10.99 -5.18
N PRO A 52 15.96 -11.94 -5.43
CA PRO A 52 16.93 -12.38 -4.43
C PRO A 52 17.97 -11.30 -4.10
N LEU A 53 18.28 -10.37 -5.01
CA LEU A 53 19.12 -9.20 -4.70
C LEU A 53 18.40 -8.18 -3.79
N ARG A 54 17.08 -8.03 -3.92
CA ARG A 54 16.24 -7.22 -3.02
C ARG A 54 16.10 -7.83 -1.63
N ASP A 55 16.14 -9.16 -1.55
CA ASP A 55 15.94 -9.94 -0.33
C ASP A 55 17.25 -10.57 0.22
N LEU A 56 18.43 -10.11 -0.24
CA LEU A 56 19.77 -10.72 -0.09
C LEU A 56 20.16 -11.15 1.34
N GLY A 57 19.52 -12.20 1.85
CA GLY A 57 19.80 -12.83 3.15
C GLY A 57 19.31 -12.07 4.39
N TYR A 58 18.48 -11.03 4.27
CA TYR A 58 18.18 -10.15 5.40
C TYR A 58 16.86 -10.46 6.11
N THR A 59 16.70 -11.70 6.61
CA THR A 59 15.62 -11.97 7.57
C THR A 59 15.91 -11.26 8.89
N GLN A 60 14.99 -10.40 9.35
CA GLN A 60 15.07 -9.77 10.65
C GLN A 60 14.55 -10.75 11.71
N LYS A 61 15.37 -11.13 12.70
CA LYS A 61 14.86 -11.77 13.92
C LYS A 61 14.45 -10.64 14.87
N LEU A 62 13.20 -10.22 14.77
CA LEU A 62 12.63 -9.25 15.70
C LEU A 62 11.80 -10.00 16.73
N THR A 63 11.98 -9.70 18.01
CA THR A 63 11.13 -10.19 19.11
C THR A 63 9.66 -9.82 18.85
N PRO A 64 8.68 -10.72 18.99
CA PRO A 64 7.28 -10.40 18.72
C PRO A 64 6.83 -9.24 19.59
N VAL A 65 5.97 -8.38 19.06
CA VAL A 65 5.33 -7.34 19.86
C VAL A 65 3.90 -7.77 20.13
N ARG A 66 3.55 -7.89 21.41
CA ARG A 66 2.21 -8.22 21.88
C ARG A 66 1.68 -7.09 22.73
N ALA A 67 0.36 -7.01 22.82
CA ALA A 67 -0.27 -6.07 23.72
C ALA A 67 0.17 -6.33 25.16
N SER A 68 0.54 -5.26 25.85
CA SER A 68 0.61 -5.23 27.31
C SER A 68 -0.36 -4.16 27.80
N ARG A 69 -0.87 -4.33 29.03
CA ARG A 69 -1.86 -3.39 29.61
C ARG A 69 -1.36 -1.95 29.72
N SER A 70 -0.05 -1.72 29.65
CA SER A 70 0.56 -0.40 29.71
C SER A 70 0.84 0.22 28.36
N GLU A 71 0.95 -0.56 27.27
CA GLU A 71 1.45 -0.08 25.99
C GLU A 71 0.35 0.30 25.02
N TYR A 72 0.65 1.29 24.18
CA TYR A 72 -0.29 1.83 23.21
C TYR A 72 0.14 1.51 21.78
N ALA A 73 -0.87 1.29 20.94
CA ALA A 73 -0.75 1.33 19.50
C ALA A 73 -1.38 2.61 18.93
N VAL A 74 -0.71 3.24 17.97
CA VAL A 74 -1.22 4.41 17.26
C VAL A 74 -1.75 4.00 15.89
N VAL A 75 -2.94 4.44 15.52
CA VAL A 75 -3.49 4.23 14.17
C VAL A 75 -3.93 5.57 13.58
N THR A 76 -3.35 5.97 12.45
CA THR A 76 -3.73 7.20 11.73
C THR A 76 -4.75 6.91 10.63
N GLY A 77 -5.64 7.86 10.36
CA GLY A 77 -6.76 7.63 9.43
C GLY A 77 -7.75 6.59 9.97
N ALA A 78 -7.89 6.50 11.29
CA ALA A 78 -8.64 5.45 11.96
C ALA A 78 -10.17 5.59 11.85
N SER A 79 -10.70 6.72 11.37
CA SER A 79 -12.14 6.98 11.38
C SER A 79 -12.95 6.11 10.41
N LYS A 80 -12.32 5.55 9.37
CA LYS A 80 -13.02 4.73 8.35
C LYS A 80 -12.08 3.73 7.66
N GLY A 81 -12.67 2.77 6.96
CA GLY A 81 -11.98 1.79 6.11
C GLY A 81 -10.88 1.02 6.84
N LEU A 82 -9.76 0.77 6.16
CA LEU A 82 -8.65 -0.02 6.70
C LEU A 82 -8.17 0.47 8.08
N GLY A 83 -8.03 1.78 8.29
CA GLY A 83 -7.57 2.31 9.58
C GLY A 83 -8.53 1.96 10.73
N ARG A 84 -9.84 2.00 10.47
CA ARG A 84 -10.86 1.61 11.44
C ARG A 84 -10.76 0.13 11.78
N ASP A 85 -10.63 -0.72 10.77
CA ASP A 85 -10.60 -2.17 10.97
C ASP A 85 -9.29 -2.63 11.63
N VAL A 86 -8.17 -1.96 11.33
CA VAL A 86 -6.90 -2.15 12.04
C VAL A 86 -7.04 -1.78 13.52
N ALA A 87 -7.69 -0.65 13.83
CA ALA A 87 -7.92 -0.25 15.22
C ALA A 87 -8.79 -1.28 15.96
N LEU A 88 -9.88 -1.75 15.35
CA LEU A 88 -10.73 -2.81 15.93
C LEU A 88 -9.96 -4.12 16.14
N LYS A 89 -9.14 -4.53 15.17
CA LYS A 89 -8.33 -5.74 15.29
C LYS A 89 -7.28 -5.63 16.40
N LEU A 90 -6.60 -4.50 16.52
CA LEU A 90 -5.64 -4.25 17.59
C LEU A 90 -6.32 -4.22 18.97
N ALA A 91 -7.49 -3.58 19.09
CA ALA A 91 -8.28 -3.60 20.32
C ALA A 91 -8.67 -5.03 20.72
N ARG A 92 -9.11 -5.85 19.75
CA ARG A 92 -9.42 -7.28 19.96
C ARG A 92 -8.20 -8.06 20.46
N ASP A 93 -7.01 -7.68 20.07
CA ASP A 93 -5.74 -8.28 20.53
C ASP A 93 -5.25 -7.70 21.87
N GLY A 94 -6.02 -6.81 22.50
CA GLY A 94 -5.77 -6.26 23.83
C GLY A 94 -4.94 -4.98 23.86
N TRP A 95 -4.71 -4.33 22.72
CA TRP A 95 -3.98 -3.06 22.69
C TRP A 95 -4.81 -1.90 23.22
N SER A 96 -4.21 -1.06 24.06
CA SER A 96 -4.70 0.31 24.21
C SER A 96 -4.33 1.12 22.98
N LEU A 97 -5.16 2.10 22.62
CA LEU A 97 -5.11 2.77 21.32
C LEU A 97 -5.07 4.28 21.42
N VAL A 98 -4.27 4.89 20.55
CA VAL A 98 -4.43 6.28 20.14
C VAL A 98 -4.91 6.27 18.69
N ILE A 99 -6.14 6.77 18.46
CA ILE A 99 -6.75 6.81 17.12
C ILE A 99 -6.80 8.24 16.62
N ALA A 100 -6.20 8.51 15.46
CA ALA A 100 -6.08 9.86 14.91
C ALA A 100 -6.76 9.98 13.55
N ALA A 101 -7.62 10.98 13.38
CA ALA A 101 -8.30 11.33 12.13
C ALA A 101 -8.91 12.73 12.22
N ARG A 102 -9.44 13.25 11.10
CA ARG A 102 -10.04 14.60 11.05
C ARG A 102 -11.41 14.70 11.68
N ASN A 103 -12.23 13.65 11.59
CA ASN A 103 -13.63 13.70 12.01
C ASN A 103 -13.76 13.25 13.49
N PRO A 104 -14.09 14.15 14.43
CA PRO A 104 -14.18 13.84 15.85
C PRO A 104 -15.33 12.87 16.19
N ASP A 105 -16.47 12.99 15.50
CA ASP A 105 -17.66 12.18 15.78
C ASP A 105 -17.40 10.71 15.42
N LEU A 106 -16.82 10.45 14.25
CA LEU A 106 -16.45 9.09 13.84
C LEU A 106 -15.40 8.47 14.77
N LEU A 107 -14.47 9.27 15.31
CA LEU A 107 -13.51 8.80 16.30
C LEU A 107 -14.18 8.48 17.64
N ALA A 108 -15.14 9.31 18.07
CA ALA A 108 -15.89 9.09 19.29
C ALA A 108 -16.72 7.80 19.20
N ASP A 109 -17.35 7.55 18.06
CA ASP A 109 -18.13 6.33 17.83
C ASP A 109 -17.24 5.08 17.74
N LEU A 110 -16.06 5.18 17.10
CA LEU A 110 -15.09 4.08 17.11
C LEU A 110 -14.58 3.79 18.52
N LYS A 111 -14.24 4.83 19.28
CA LYS A 111 -13.86 4.70 20.70
C LYS A 111 -14.95 3.97 21.49
N ARG A 112 -16.19 4.43 21.40
CA ARG A 112 -17.34 3.82 22.09
C ARG A 112 -17.49 2.35 21.72
N SER A 113 -17.46 2.04 20.42
CA SER A 113 -17.55 0.66 19.93
C SER A 113 -16.44 -0.25 20.49
N ILE A 114 -15.21 0.26 20.58
CA ILE A 114 -14.07 -0.49 21.13
C ILE A 114 -14.22 -0.66 22.64
N GLU A 115 -14.57 0.39 23.37
CA GLU A 115 -14.71 0.36 24.83
C GLU A 115 -15.91 -0.51 25.26
N ASP A 116 -17.00 -0.52 24.50
CA ASP A 116 -18.15 -1.40 24.77
C ASP A 116 -17.79 -2.89 24.57
N LEU A 117 -16.96 -3.20 23.58
CA LEU A 117 -16.54 -4.58 23.27
C LEU A 117 -15.39 -5.07 24.16
N TYR A 118 -14.46 -4.19 24.55
CA TYR A 118 -13.15 -4.56 25.10
C TYR A 118 -12.70 -3.73 26.33
N GLY A 119 -13.51 -2.77 26.80
CA GLY A 119 -13.09 -1.64 27.66
C GLY A 119 -12.54 -1.96 29.05
N ARG A 120 -12.56 -3.22 29.52
CA ARG A 120 -11.84 -3.61 30.74
C ARG A 120 -10.33 -3.75 30.51
N ASP A 121 -9.91 -3.98 29.28
CA ASP A 121 -8.52 -4.29 28.92
C ASP A 121 -7.92 -3.31 27.89
N CYS A 122 -8.74 -2.42 27.32
CA CYS A 122 -8.33 -1.49 26.25
C CYS A 122 -8.77 -0.05 26.55
N LYS A 123 -7.81 0.89 26.63
CA LYS A 123 -8.09 2.33 26.70
C LYS A 123 -7.98 2.95 25.31
N VAL A 124 -8.93 3.82 24.92
CA VAL A 124 -8.88 4.50 23.62
C VAL A 124 -8.79 6.01 23.80
N ILE A 125 -7.79 6.63 23.18
CA ILE A 125 -7.54 8.07 23.14
C ILE A 125 -7.81 8.58 21.72
N PRO A 126 -8.91 9.28 21.46
CA PRO A 126 -9.19 9.86 20.16
C PRO A 126 -8.47 11.19 19.99
N VAL A 127 -7.84 11.40 18.85
CA VAL A 127 -7.13 12.63 18.49
C VAL A 127 -7.69 13.18 17.19
N ALA A 128 -8.61 14.13 17.32
CA ALA A 128 -9.17 14.84 16.17
C ALA A 128 -8.14 15.86 15.64
N CYS A 129 -7.54 15.57 14.50
CA CYS A 129 -6.49 16.41 13.92
C CYS A 129 -6.38 16.23 12.40
N ASP A 130 -5.93 17.27 11.70
CA ASP A 130 -5.54 17.16 10.30
C ASP A 130 -4.04 16.88 10.17
N LEU A 131 -3.70 15.60 10.00
CA LEU A 131 -2.33 15.16 9.82
C LEU A 131 -1.68 15.64 8.51
N GLY A 132 -2.43 16.27 7.58
CA GLY A 132 -1.85 16.96 6.43
C GLY A 132 -1.18 18.29 6.81
N SER A 133 -1.43 18.78 8.03
CA SER A 133 -0.92 20.05 8.55
C SER A 133 0.11 19.84 9.66
N ASP A 134 1.02 20.80 9.82
CA ASP A 134 1.98 20.81 10.93
C ASP A 134 1.29 20.85 12.31
N ASP A 135 0.20 21.60 12.43
CA ASP A 135 -0.52 21.74 13.70
C ASP A 135 -1.24 20.44 14.08
N GLY A 136 -1.86 19.77 13.11
CA GLY A 136 -2.49 18.47 13.37
C GLY A 136 -1.47 17.40 13.75
N ARG A 137 -0.30 17.41 13.11
CA ARG A 137 0.81 16.56 13.52
C ARG A 137 1.29 16.87 14.96
N ARG A 138 1.56 18.15 15.29
CA ARG A 138 1.96 18.55 16.66
C ARG A 138 0.91 18.18 17.70
N THR A 139 -0.37 18.23 17.33
CA THR A 139 -1.47 17.79 18.19
C THR A 139 -1.33 16.30 18.54
N LEU A 140 -1.07 15.44 17.56
CA LEU A 140 -0.81 14.03 17.81
C LEU A 140 0.44 13.81 18.68
N GLU A 141 1.55 14.47 18.36
CA GLU A 141 2.81 14.39 19.12
C GLU A 141 2.61 14.75 20.59
N ASN A 142 1.90 15.84 20.87
CA ASN A 142 1.62 16.28 22.24
C ASN A 142 0.82 15.26 23.05
N VAL A 143 -0.05 14.48 22.41
CA VAL A 143 -0.83 13.43 23.06
C VAL A 143 0.01 12.18 23.30
N VAL A 144 0.87 11.80 22.35
CA VAL A 144 1.61 10.53 22.42
C VAL A 144 2.94 10.62 23.15
N LYS A 145 3.55 11.80 23.31
CA LYS A 145 4.92 11.99 23.81
C LYS A 145 5.24 11.25 25.11
N ASP A 146 4.29 11.21 26.05
CA ASP A 146 4.48 10.61 27.38
C ASP A 146 3.87 9.19 27.48
N LEU A 147 3.36 8.66 26.37
CA LEU A 147 2.78 7.33 26.30
C LEU A 147 3.82 6.30 25.84
N PRO A 148 3.79 5.07 26.41
CA PRO A 148 4.64 3.96 25.96
C PRO A 148 4.10 3.39 24.64
N ILE A 149 4.35 4.10 23.54
CA ILE A 149 3.99 3.67 22.19
C ILE A 149 4.97 2.59 21.74
N THR A 150 4.45 1.42 21.33
CA THR A 150 5.31 0.33 20.80
C THR A 150 4.86 -0.20 19.44
N LEU A 151 3.69 0.24 18.96
CA LEU A 151 3.16 -0.10 17.66
C LEU A 151 2.52 1.13 17.01
N VAL A 152 2.82 1.39 15.74
CA VAL A 152 2.29 2.53 15.00
C VAL A 152 1.88 2.05 13.62
N VAL A 153 0.67 2.37 13.19
CA VAL A 153 0.17 2.15 11.83
C VAL A 153 -0.11 3.51 11.20
N LEU A 154 0.80 3.93 10.32
CA LEU A 154 0.64 5.12 9.50
C LEU A 154 -0.20 4.77 8.26
N ASN A 155 -1.50 4.99 8.38
CA ASN A 155 -2.50 4.67 7.37
C ASN A 155 -3.17 5.90 6.75
N ALA A 156 -3.17 7.05 7.43
CA ALA A 156 -3.74 8.28 6.89
C ALA A 156 -3.18 8.61 5.50
N GLY A 157 -4.07 8.95 4.56
CA GLY A 157 -3.72 9.26 3.18
C GLY A 157 -4.94 9.73 2.41
N CYS A 158 -4.71 10.36 1.26
CA CYS A 158 -5.76 10.76 0.33
C CYS A 158 -5.34 10.47 -1.11
N ALA A 159 -6.30 10.47 -2.03
CA ALA A 159 -6.07 10.42 -3.46
C ALA A 159 -7.02 11.41 -4.13
N TYR A 160 -6.63 11.94 -5.28
CA TYR A 160 -7.51 12.65 -6.20
C TYR A 160 -7.19 12.18 -7.61
N THR A 161 -8.13 11.50 -8.25
CA THR A 161 -7.90 10.93 -9.59
C THR A 161 -8.21 11.97 -10.66
N ARG A 162 -7.19 12.75 -11.03
CA ARG A 162 -7.23 13.72 -12.13
C ARG A 162 -5.88 13.76 -12.82
N ASP A 163 -5.88 14.14 -14.10
CA ASP A 163 -4.62 14.46 -14.79
C ASP A 163 -3.94 15.65 -14.11
N LEU A 164 -2.61 15.63 -14.08
CA LEU A 164 -1.80 16.64 -13.36
C LEU A 164 -2.19 18.07 -13.72
N VAL A 165 -2.47 18.33 -15.01
CA VAL A 165 -2.88 19.64 -15.53
C VAL A 165 -4.23 20.13 -14.98
N ASN A 166 -5.03 19.24 -14.42
CA ASN A 166 -6.37 19.49 -13.88
C ASN A 166 -6.45 19.35 -12.35
N VAL A 167 -5.33 19.09 -11.67
CA VAL A 167 -5.26 19.04 -10.21
C VAL A 167 -5.02 20.47 -9.68
N SER A 168 -5.83 20.92 -8.73
CA SER A 168 -5.59 22.21 -8.07
C SER A 168 -4.30 22.19 -7.27
N GLU A 169 -3.65 23.35 -7.11
CA GLU A 169 -2.44 23.47 -6.30
C GLU A 169 -2.66 22.94 -4.87
N GLN A 170 -3.81 23.25 -4.28
CA GLN A 170 -4.16 22.77 -2.94
C GLN A 170 -4.25 21.24 -2.89
N ASN A 171 -4.96 20.59 -3.82
CA ASN A 171 -5.07 19.13 -3.84
C ASN A 171 -3.72 18.45 -4.09
N MET A 172 -2.84 19.08 -4.88
CA MET A 172 -1.47 18.62 -5.09
C MET A 172 -0.67 18.67 -3.79
N ARG A 173 -0.70 19.81 -3.08
CA ARG A 173 -0.05 19.99 -1.78
C ARG A 173 -0.61 19.03 -0.74
N ASP A 174 -1.92 18.85 -0.67
CA ASP A 174 -2.57 17.95 0.27
C ASP A 174 -2.13 16.49 0.03
N MET A 175 -2.12 16.02 -1.22
CA MET A 175 -1.68 14.67 -1.55
C MET A 175 -0.22 14.42 -1.20
N LEU A 176 0.68 15.33 -1.56
CA LEU A 176 2.10 15.19 -1.23
C LEU A 176 2.35 15.33 0.27
N GLY A 177 1.67 16.28 0.92
CA GLY A 177 1.72 16.50 2.36
C GLY A 177 1.37 15.23 3.12
N ILE A 178 0.15 14.72 2.97
CA ILE A 178 -0.30 13.58 3.79
C ILE A 178 0.34 12.24 3.40
N ASN A 179 0.59 12.00 2.10
CA ASN A 179 1.08 10.69 1.64
C ASN A 179 2.61 10.60 1.59
N VAL A 180 3.36 11.71 1.63
CA VAL A 180 4.83 11.71 1.55
C VAL A 180 5.40 12.36 2.80
N GLU A 181 5.24 13.68 2.92
CA GLU A 181 5.92 14.47 3.93
C GLU A 181 5.58 14.02 5.35
N GLN A 182 4.28 13.89 5.64
CA GLN A 182 3.79 13.59 6.98
C GLN A 182 4.04 12.12 7.37
N GLN A 183 4.02 11.19 6.41
CA GLN A 183 4.41 9.80 6.65
C GLN A 183 5.89 9.70 7.03
N THR A 184 6.75 10.41 6.29
CA THR A 184 8.19 10.45 6.54
C THR A 184 8.49 11.10 7.89
N TYR A 185 7.83 12.23 8.17
CA TYR A 185 8.00 12.91 9.44
C TYR A 185 7.57 12.02 10.61
N LEU A 186 6.34 11.50 10.58
CA LEU A 186 5.81 10.69 11.67
C LEU A 186 6.64 9.41 11.88
N SER A 187 7.14 8.81 10.80
CA SER A 187 8.07 7.69 10.89
C SER A 187 9.32 8.06 11.68
N ARG A 188 9.97 9.20 11.35
CA ARG A 188 11.13 9.71 12.10
C ARG A 188 10.77 10.01 13.55
N TYR A 189 9.62 10.65 13.81
CA TYR A 189 9.17 10.99 15.15
C TYR A 189 9.02 9.73 16.02
N PHE A 190 8.22 8.75 15.58
CA PHE A 190 7.98 7.54 16.37
C PHE A 190 9.25 6.70 16.56
N LEU A 191 10.11 6.62 15.53
CA LEU A 191 11.40 5.95 15.67
C LEU A 191 12.27 6.63 16.73
N THR A 192 12.48 7.94 16.63
CA THR A 192 13.41 8.66 17.52
C THR A 192 12.88 8.81 18.94
N GLN A 193 11.58 9.06 19.12
CA GLN A 193 11.01 9.35 20.43
C GLN A 193 10.57 8.10 21.19
N HIS A 194 10.09 7.06 20.50
CA HIS A 194 9.46 5.92 21.17
C HIS A 194 10.20 4.60 20.98
N PHE A 195 10.77 4.34 19.80
CA PHE A 195 11.25 2.98 19.50
C PHE A 195 12.75 2.80 19.75
N VAL A 196 13.58 3.70 19.22
CA VAL A 196 15.04 3.61 19.32
C VAL A 196 15.55 3.65 20.76
N PRO A 197 15.04 4.52 21.66
CA PRO A 197 15.50 4.54 23.06
C PRO A 197 15.32 3.21 23.80
N GLY A 198 14.25 2.47 23.47
CA GLY A 198 13.96 1.15 24.04
C GLY A 198 14.48 -0.03 23.21
N GLY A 199 15.10 0.23 22.05
CA GLY A 199 15.51 -0.79 21.09
C GLY A 199 14.36 -1.68 20.62
N ARG A 200 13.14 -1.17 20.62
CA ARG A 200 11.92 -1.96 20.45
C ARG A 200 10.79 -1.12 19.88
N GLY A 201 10.14 -1.64 18.83
CA GLY A 201 8.93 -1.04 18.28
C GLY A 201 8.54 -1.62 16.93
N ARG A 202 7.33 -1.31 16.49
CA ARG A 202 6.77 -1.71 15.20
C ARG A 202 6.11 -0.54 14.50
N LEU A 203 6.62 -0.20 13.33
CA LEU A 203 6.03 0.78 12.44
C LEU A 203 5.43 0.08 11.22
N CYS A 204 4.19 0.39 10.88
CA CYS A 204 3.57 0.00 9.64
C CYS A 204 3.31 1.25 8.78
N ILE A 205 3.70 1.19 7.51
CA ILE A 205 3.43 2.24 6.52
C ILE A 205 2.50 1.65 5.47
N VAL A 206 1.35 2.29 5.25
CA VAL A 206 0.35 1.85 4.27
C VAL A 206 0.58 2.55 2.93
N SER A 207 1.20 1.81 2.00
CA SER A 207 1.33 2.19 0.60
C SER A 207 0.10 1.69 -0.20
N SER A 208 0.27 1.22 -1.44
CA SER A 208 -0.79 0.68 -2.29
C SER A 208 -0.19 -0.15 -3.43
N ILE A 209 -0.97 -1.09 -3.98
CA ILE A 209 -0.56 -1.87 -5.15
C ILE A 209 -0.24 -0.98 -6.37
N VAL A 210 -0.84 0.22 -6.44
CA VAL A 210 -0.57 1.17 -7.53
C VAL A 210 0.86 1.70 -7.54
N ALA A 211 1.62 1.48 -6.47
CA ALA A 211 3.07 1.76 -6.43
C ALA A 211 3.87 1.00 -7.51
N TYR A 212 3.28 -0.05 -8.12
CA TYR A 212 3.89 -0.83 -9.20
C TYR A 212 3.19 -0.65 -10.54
N SER A 213 2.15 0.18 -10.57
CA SER A 213 1.33 0.38 -11.75
C SER A 213 1.77 1.64 -12.51
N LEU A 214 1.54 1.62 -13.82
CA LEU A 214 1.51 2.81 -14.65
C LEU A 214 0.04 3.14 -14.94
N GLY A 215 -0.37 4.39 -14.87
CA GLY A 215 -1.76 4.79 -15.08
C GLY A 215 -1.90 6.26 -15.48
N SER A 216 -2.93 6.56 -16.26
CA SER A 216 -3.38 7.93 -16.54
C SER A 216 -4.19 8.49 -15.36
N ALA A 217 -4.35 9.81 -15.31
CA ALA A 217 -5.17 10.52 -14.31
C ALA A 217 -4.85 10.26 -12.83
N ASN A 218 -3.63 9.83 -12.47
CA ASN A 218 -3.27 9.63 -11.06
C ASN A 218 -1.76 9.67 -10.75
N SER A 219 -0.99 10.43 -11.54
CA SER A 219 0.48 10.45 -11.46
C SER A 219 1.02 10.81 -10.07
N LEU A 220 0.37 11.76 -9.38
CA LEU A 220 0.76 12.19 -8.03
C LEU A 220 0.55 11.09 -6.98
N TYR A 221 -0.63 10.47 -6.94
CA TYR A 221 -0.91 9.40 -5.98
C TYR A 221 -0.03 8.18 -6.22
N PHE A 222 0.13 7.77 -7.48
CA PHE A 222 0.97 6.62 -7.83
C PHE A 222 2.41 6.87 -7.39
N SER A 223 2.95 8.05 -7.73
CA SER A 223 4.31 8.45 -7.31
C SER A 223 4.47 8.51 -5.80
N ALA A 224 3.49 9.07 -5.08
CA ALA A 224 3.52 9.12 -3.62
C ALA A 224 3.49 7.72 -2.98
N LYS A 225 2.67 6.80 -3.50
CA LYS A 225 2.63 5.42 -3.00
C LYS A 225 3.89 4.64 -3.38
N SER A 226 4.50 4.90 -4.54
CA SER A 226 5.83 4.38 -4.91
C SER A 226 6.91 4.88 -3.95
N TYR A 227 6.91 6.17 -3.61
CA TYR A 227 7.78 6.73 -2.59
C TYR A 227 7.63 5.98 -1.27
N LEU A 228 6.41 5.81 -0.75
CA LEU A 228 6.20 5.09 0.52
C LEU A 228 6.67 3.64 0.48
N SER A 229 6.46 2.96 -0.65
CA SER A 229 6.93 1.59 -0.84
C SER A 229 8.45 1.48 -0.79
N GLN A 230 9.16 2.41 -1.43
CA GLN A 230 10.62 2.42 -1.41
C GLN A 230 11.16 2.91 -0.06
N PHE A 231 10.60 4.00 0.46
CA PHE A 231 10.96 4.60 1.75
C PHE A 231 10.84 3.59 2.88
N GLY A 232 9.68 2.94 3.04
CA GLY A 232 9.48 1.99 4.12
C GLY A 232 10.35 0.73 4.03
N ARG A 233 10.71 0.28 2.81
CA ARG A 233 11.68 -0.80 2.60
C ARG A 233 13.09 -0.41 3.01
N SER A 234 13.56 0.75 2.58
CA SER A 234 14.86 1.27 2.98
C SER A 234 14.91 1.52 4.50
N LEU A 235 13.84 2.07 5.07
CA LEU A 235 13.74 2.34 6.49
C LEU A 235 13.75 1.05 7.34
N ALA A 236 13.12 -0.03 6.85
CA ALA A 236 13.21 -1.33 7.50
C ALA A 236 14.66 -1.84 7.61
N HIS A 237 15.48 -1.57 6.58
CA HIS A 237 16.91 -1.90 6.60
C HIS A 237 17.67 -1.06 7.64
N GLU A 238 17.44 0.26 7.67
CA GLU A 238 18.05 1.18 8.63
C GLU A 238 17.70 0.82 10.09
N CYS A 239 16.43 0.48 10.35
CA CYS A 239 15.91 0.15 11.67
C CYS A 239 16.44 -1.18 12.24
N ARG A 240 17.09 -2.01 11.41
CA ARG A 240 17.54 -3.35 11.78
C ARG A 240 18.53 -3.34 12.94
N SER A 241 19.52 -2.45 12.86
CA SER A 241 20.54 -2.30 13.90
C SER A 241 19.98 -1.65 15.19
N LEU A 242 18.77 -1.08 15.11
CA LEU A 242 18.13 -0.35 16.20
C LEU A 242 17.12 -1.19 16.98
N GLY A 243 16.98 -2.49 16.68
CA GLY A 243 15.99 -3.37 17.32
C GLY A 243 14.53 -3.08 16.96
N CYS A 244 14.30 -2.20 15.98
CA CYS A 244 12.98 -1.74 15.56
C CYS A 244 12.54 -2.44 14.26
N GLY A 245 11.24 -2.67 14.09
CA GLY A 245 10.68 -3.27 12.89
C GLY A 245 9.86 -2.29 12.07
N VAL A 246 10.03 -2.32 10.75
CA VAL A 246 9.18 -1.56 9.82
C VAL A 246 8.56 -2.53 8.83
N LEU A 247 7.23 -2.48 8.73
CA LEU A 247 6.44 -3.20 7.75
C LEU A 247 5.87 -2.18 6.76
N THR A 248 6.02 -2.44 5.47
CA THR A 248 5.33 -1.68 4.44
C THR A 248 4.39 -2.59 3.72
N ILE A 249 3.12 -2.22 3.69
CA ILE A 249 2.08 -2.98 3.01
C ILE A 249 1.58 -2.22 1.78
N GLN A 250 1.13 -2.97 0.77
CA GLN A 250 0.61 -2.41 -0.47
C GLN A 250 -0.76 -3.04 -0.75
N PRO A 251 -1.82 -2.55 -0.10
CA PRO A 251 -3.16 -3.08 -0.32
C PRO A 251 -3.65 -2.81 -1.75
N GLY A 252 -4.48 -3.71 -2.25
CA GLY A 252 -5.28 -3.48 -3.46
C GLY A 252 -6.56 -2.71 -3.17
N ALA A 253 -7.46 -2.68 -4.14
CA ALA A 253 -8.74 -1.99 -4.01
C ALA A 253 -9.63 -2.64 -2.94
N MET A 254 -10.25 -1.83 -2.09
CA MET A 254 -11.16 -2.28 -1.04
C MET A 254 -12.55 -1.70 -1.23
N ALA A 255 -13.57 -2.55 -1.25
CA ALA A 255 -14.95 -2.15 -1.54
C ALA A 255 -15.63 -1.41 -0.36
N ASP A 256 -15.15 -1.62 0.86
CA ASP A 256 -15.79 -1.28 2.14
C ASP A 256 -15.22 -0.01 2.82
N THR A 257 -14.39 0.77 2.12
CA THR A 257 -13.58 1.85 2.74
C THR A 257 -14.00 3.28 2.41
N ASN A 258 -14.94 3.48 1.48
CA ASN A 258 -15.25 4.78 0.85
C ASN A 258 -14.03 5.49 0.26
N PHE A 259 -12.92 4.78 0.01
CA PHE A 259 -11.71 5.37 -0.54
C PHE A 259 -11.91 5.78 -1.99
N SER A 260 -12.58 4.95 -2.79
CA SER A 260 -12.82 5.23 -4.20
C SER A 260 -13.64 6.50 -4.42
N SER A 261 -14.74 6.63 -3.66
CA SER A 261 -15.60 7.82 -3.70
C SER A 261 -14.90 9.08 -3.20
N ALA A 262 -14.08 8.94 -2.14
CA ALA A 262 -13.34 10.09 -1.62
C ALA A 262 -12.20 10.56 -2.55
N GLY A 263 -11.73 9.70 -3.45
CA GLY A 263 -10.62 10.00 -4.36
C GLY A 263 -10.99 10.06 -5.83
N ASP A 264 -12.28 10.21 -6.13
CA ASP A 264 -12.85 10.25 -7.50
C ASP A 264 -12.37 9.09 -8.38
N CYS A 265 -12.21 7.88 -7.82
CA CYS A 265 -11.55 6.76 -8.50
C CYS A 265 -12.42 5.50 -8.69
N GLU A 266 -13.72 5.62 -8.44
CA GLU A 266 -14.72 4.54 -8.58
C GLU A 266 -14.77 3.97 -9.99
N ASP A 267 -14.44 4.79 -10.99
CA ASP A 267 -14.44 4.38 -12.39
C ASP A 267 -13.22 3.57 -12.81
N SER A 268 -12.21 3.46 -11.95
CA SER A 268 -10.98 2.72 -12.26
C SER A 268 -11.26 1.22 -12.42
N ALA A 269 -10.57 0.58 -13.38
CA ALA A 269 -10.79 -0.83 -13.71
C ALA A 269 -10.71 -1.78 -12.50
N ILE A 270 -9.84 -1.50 -11.52
CA ILE A 270 -9.66 -2.31 -10.32
C ILE A 270 -10.90 -2.34 -9.40
N PHE A 271 -11.76 -1.31 -9.46
CA PHE A 271 -13.03 -1.28 -8.71
C PHE A 271 -14.20 -1.89 -9.50
N LYS A 272 -14.03 -2.14 -10.81
CA LYS A 272 -15.06 -2.72 -11.69
C LYS A 272 -14.84 -4.19 -12.02
N LEU A 273 -13.61 -4.68 -11.92
CA LEU A 273 -13.28 -6.07 -12.26
C LEU A 273 -13.78 -7.03 -11.17
N PRO A 274 -14.65 -8.00 -11.49
CA PRO A 274 -15.16 -8.96 -10.50
C PRO A 274 -14.02 -9.72 -9.81
N GLY A 275 -14.05 -9.76 -8.48
CA GLY A 275 -13.05 -10.47 -7.66
C GLY A 275 -11.71 -9.73 -7.48
N ALA A 276 -11.54 -8.52 -8.04
CA ALA A 276 -10.32 -7.72 -7.85
C ALA A 276 -10.29 -6.97 -6.51
N GLN A 277 -11.46 -6.77 -5.89
CA GLN A 277 -11.61 -6.07 -4.62
C GLN A 277 -11.43 -7.02 -3.42
N MET A 278 -10.93 -6.48 -2.31
CA MET A 278 -10.78 -7.18 -1.03
C MET A 278 -11.55 -6.48 0.09
N SER A 279 -11.76 -7.18 1.21
CA SER A 279 -12.30 -6.57 2.43
C SER A 279 -11.19 -5.89 3.23
N SER A 280 -11.47 -4.71 3.77
CA SER A 280 -10.55 -4.05 4.70
C SER A 280 -10.34 -4.81 6.00
N VAL A 281 -11.32 -5.62 6.43
CA VAL A 281 -11.20 -6.50 7.60
C VAL A 281 -10.13 -7.58 7.37
N ASP A 282 -10.19 -8.30 6.25
CA ASP A 282 -9.21 -9.33 5.92
C ASP A 282 -7.78 -8.76 5.83
N VAL A 283 -7.65 -7.56 5.23
CA VAL A 283 -6.36 -6.88 5.14
C VAL A 283 -5.88 -6.41 6.51
N ALA A 284 -6.77 -5.92 7.37
CA ALA A 284 -6.45 -5.54 8.75
C ALA A 284 -5.98 -6.74 9.57
N GLU A 285 -6.65 -7.90 9.46
CA GLU A 285 -6.23 -9.13 10.14
C GLU A 285 -4.83 -9.55 9.74
N GLU A 286 -4.55 -9.59 8.43
CA GLU A 286 -3.24 -9.99 7.91
C GLU A 286 -2.14 -8.98 8.26
N LEU A 287 -2.43 -7.68 8.17
CA LEU A 287 -1.53 -6.60 8.57
C LEU A 287 -1.11 -6.76 10.03
N VAL A 288 -2.09 -6.81 10.94
CA VAL A 288 -1.84 -6.88 12.39
C VAL A 288 -1.09 -8.16 12.74
N ARG A 289 -1.48 -9.30 12.14
CA ARG A 289 -0.78 -10.58 12.31
C ARG A 289 0.70 -10.48 11.94
N ARG A 290 1.03 -9.90 10.78
CA ARG A 290 2.42 -9.72 10.34
C ARG A 290 3.19 -8.74 11.22
N LEU A 291 2.54 -7.68 11.66
CA LEU A 291 3.16 -6.63 12.47
C LEU A 291 3.57 -7.16 13.85
N GLN A 292 2.77 -8.07 14.42
CA GLN A 292 3.01 -8.69 15.73
C GLN A 292 3.91 -9.94 15.68
N ALA A 293 4.08 -10.57 14.51
CA ALA A 293 4.87 -11.79 14.35
C ALA A 293 6.39 -11.57 14.48
N ASP A 294 7.11 -12.69 14.70
CA ASP A 294 8.57 -12.77 14.59
C ASP A 294 9.00 -12.56 13.14
N GLY A 295 9.83 -11.54 12.92
CA GLY A 295 10.39 -11.21 11.61
C GLY A 295 9.38 -10.59 10.64
N THR A 296 9.52 -9.29 10.42
CA THR A 296 8.81 -8.57 9.36
C THR A 296 9.52 -8.85 8.04
N LYS A 297 8.98 -9.75 7.22
CA LYS A 297 9.35 -9.79 5.80
C LYS A 297 8.72 -8.57 5.13
N PRO A 298 9.51 -7.68 4.49
CA PRO A 298 8.96 -6.67 3.60
C PRO A 298 8.12 -7.39 2.55
N GLY A 299 6.85 -7.05 2.39
CA GLY A 299 5.99 -7.91 1.60
C GLY A 299 4.64 -7.33 1.26
N LEU A 300 4.39 -7.28 -0.04
CA LEU A 300 3.10 -7.08 -0.67
C LEU A 300 2.05 -8.03 -0.05
N ILE A 301 1.04 -7.44 0.60
CA ILE A 301 -0.21 -8.15 0.93
C ILE A 301 -1.07 -8.11 -0.34
N LEU A 302 -0.75 -8.99 -1.29
CA LEU A 302 -1.65 -9.31 -2.39
C LEU A 302 -2.75 -10.22 -1.83
N ALA A 303 -4.01 -9.93 -2.11
CA ALA A 303 -5.16 -10.76 -1.74
C ALA A 303 -5.00 -12.24 -2.13
N GLU A 304 -4.23 -12.54 -3.18
CA GLU A 304 -3.91 -13.90 -3.59
C GLU A 304 -3.05 -14.67 -2.59
N ARG A 305 -2.10 -14.01 -1.90
CA ARG A 305 -1.17 -14.73 -1.02
C ARG A 305 -1.86 -15.22 0.26
N ALA A 306 -2.79 -14.45 0.81
CA ALA A 306 -3.60 -14.86 1.95
C ALA A 306 -4.57 -16.02 1.60
N ARG A 307 -5.06 -16.06 0.35
CA ARG A 307 -5.91 -17.15 -0.17
C ARG A 307 -5.10 -18.41 -0.48
N LEU A 308 -3.91 -18.27 -1.07
CA LEU A 308 -2.98 -19.35 -1.41
C LEU A 308 -2.34 -19.99 -0.17
N GLU A 309 -1.96 -19.20 0.84
CA GLU A 309 -1.42 -19.72 2.11
C GLU A 309 -2.47 -20.49 2.95
N ARG A 310 -3.78 -20.24 2.72
CA ARG A 310 -4.88 -21.03 3.32
C ARG A 310 -5.21 -22.30 2.56
N THR A 311 -4.81 -22.43 1.29
CA THR A 311 -5.17 -23.57 0.42
C THR A 311 -4.02 -24.54 0.16
N LEU A 312 -2.77 -24.14 0.37
CA LEU A 312 -1.61 -25.02 0.23
C LEU A 312 -1.13 -25.52 1.61
N PRO A 313 -1.06 -26.83 1.85
CA PRO A 313 -0.42 -27.37 3.04
C PRO A 313 1.10 -27.16 2.90
N VAL A 314 1.62 -26.05 3.43
CA VAL A 314 3.06 -25.82 3.43
C VAL A 314 3.68 -26.64 4.55
N ASP A 315 4.32 -27.75 4.17
CA ASP A 315 5.18 -28.52 5.06
C ASP A 315 6.36 -27.64 5.51
N ARG A 316 6.33 -27.25 6.78
CA ARG A 316 7.32 -26.36 7.39
C ARG A 316 8.67 -27.05 7.65
N SER A 317 8.77 -28.36 7.40
CA SER A 317 10.02 -29.12 7.57
C SER A 317 11.07 -28.82 6.49
N LEU A 318 10.65 -28.31 5.32
CA LEU A 318 11.51 -27.98 4.19
C LEU A 318 12.17 -26.58 4.27
N ILE A 319 11.82 -25.77 5.28
CA ILE A 319 12.44 -24.45 5.52
C ILE A 319 13.43 -24.56 6.70
N ARG A 320 14.38 -25.48 6.58
CA ARG A 320 15.68 -25.39 7.27
C ARG A 320 16.76 -25.51 6.21
N VAL A 321 17.20 -24.36 5.70
CA VAL A 321 18.51 -24.28 5.06
C VAL A 321 19.43 -23.69 6.13
N THR A 322 20.46 -24.47 6.43
CA THR A 322 21.59 -24.23 7.35
C THR A 322 22.17 -22.83 7.29
#